data_AF-A0A225EB89-F1
#
_entry.id   AF-A0A225EB89-F1
#
_cell.length_a   1.000
_cell.length_b   1.000
_cell.length_c   1.000
_cell.angle_alpha   90.00
_cell.angle_beta   90.00
_cell.angle_gamma   90.00
#
_symmetry.space_group_name_H-M   'P 1'
#
loop_
_entity.id
_entity.type
_entity.pdbx_description
1 polymer ?
#
loop_
_entity_poly.entity_id
_entity_poly.type
_entity_poly.pdbx_seq_one_letter_code
_entity_poly.pdbx_strand_id
1 'polypeptide(L)'
;MTDPESPAPNGRRPDEPAARASSARSTFLAALPGDDFVPPADRVAGTAALEGSQVPVHPDAEAIQLARFRRDVDAFAAAYWSLAPDARRARWAALSARAPDGRAAHRLKHLKSGLDVQITPHTDPTVEELAQVVRELYVLDTRPRAARRAEWLASHVFGPKQAAARRLQQIDPDTAALDPNLYEQLTQSTWESRSIPAMSGPEVARVEAQKRADERTRLEREEARERRNQRSQQDSLESVGKVLGWVIAVAIMVGVRAGLTHKSKSPSSDTPTPSYNVKQFPTLSPNSPLNHPFPPANKASYTDEQIEEFKQYDPNGDDPAPPGYFNWRLYNGAPLTATEYLKLKQGSRTKSLPSTPSSSK
;
A
#
# COMPACT_ATOMS: atom_id res chain seq x y z
N MET A 1 78.05 -11.60 20.68
CA MET A 1 77.25 -10.41 21.05
C MET A 1 75.81 -10.84 21.04
N THR A 2 75.30 -11.13 22.24
CA THR A 2 74.00 -11.70 22.54
C THR A 2 73.17 -10.60 23.19
N ASP A 3 72.07 -10.22 22.56
CA ASP A 3 71.13 -9.26 23.12
C ASP A 3 70.29 -9.92 24.23
N PRO A 4 70.09 -9.24 25.37
CA PRO A 4 69.33 -9.76 26.49
C PRO A 4 67.81 -9.52 26.32
N GLU A 5 67.07 -10.60 26.58
CA GLU A 5 65.94 -10.61 27.51
C GLU A 5 64.73 -9.71 27.16
N SER A 6 63.84 -10.29 26.36
CA SER A 6 62.48 -9.81 26.13
C SER A 6 61.63 -9.98 27.41
N PRO A 7 61.10 -8.91 28.02
CA PRO A 7 60.30 -9.00 29.24
C PRO A 7 58.95 -9.65 28.96
N ALA A 8 58.62 -10.67 29.74
CA ALA A 8 57.36 -11.40 29.68
C ALA A 8 56.15 -10.45 29.83
N PRO A 9 55.06 -10.66 29.05
CA PRO A 9 53.85 -9.86 29.15
C PRO A 9 53.17 -10.09 30.51
N ASN A 10 53.29 -9.09 31.37
CA ASN A 10 52.65 -9.03 32.69
C ASN A 10 51.13 -9.20 32.60
N GLY A 11 50.60 -9.91 33.59
CA GLY A 11 49.26 -10.48 33.63
C GLY A 11 48.12 -9.48 33.41
N ARG A 12 47.17 -9.87 32.56
CA ARG A 12 45.82 -9.33 32.56
C ARG A 12 45.23 -9.53 33.96
N ARG A 13 45.01 -8.44 34.71
CA ARG A 13 44.25 -8.47 35.96
C ARG A 13 42.82 -8.92 35.66
N PRO A 14 42.32 -10.03 36.25
CA PRO A 14 40.99 -10.58 35.97
C PRO A 14 39.80 -9.64 36.28
N ASP A 15 40.01 -8.56 37.04
CA ASP A 15 38.92 -7.76 37.61
C ASP A 15 38.54 -6.52 36.79
N GLU A 16 39.30 -6.18 35.75
CA GLU A 16 39.08 -4.99 34.94
C GLU A 16 37.76 -4.97 34.12
N PRO A 17 37.27 -6.10 33.54
CA PRO A 17 36.01 -6.07 32.78
C PRO A 17 34.79 -5.88 33.70
N ALA A 18 34.82 -6.42 34.92
CA ALA A 18 33.72 -6.32 35.87
C ALA A 18 33.54 -4.87 36.39
N ALA A 19 34.64 -4.18 36.69
CA ALA A 19 34.61 -2.78 37.11
C ALA A 19 34.07 -1.85 36.01
N ARG A 20 34.46 -2.08 34.74
CA ARG A 20 33.94 -1.32 33.59
C ARG A 20 32.45 -1.56 33.36
N ALA A 21 31.99 -2.81 33.46
CA ALA A 21 30.57 -3.14 33.34
C ALA A 21 29.72 -2.48 34.44
N SER A 22 30.21 -2.45 35.67
CA SER A 22 29.51 -1.83 36.81
C SER A 22 29.41 -0.31 36.67
N SER A 23 30.49 0.36 36.22
CA SER A 23 30.49 1.81 35.96
C SER A 23 29.60 2.20 34.78
N ALA A 24 29.53 1.39 33.73
CA ALA A 24 28.60 1.60 32.61
C ALA A 24 27.14 1.47 33.08
N ARG A 25 26.85 0.47 33.92
CA ARG A 25 25.52 0.25 34.49
C ARG A 25 25.07 1.42 35.39
N SER A 26 25.93 1.93 36.27
CA SER A 26 25.58 3.05 37.14
C SER A 26 25.32 4.33 36.36
N THR A 27 26.11 4.58 35.31
CA THR A 27 25.94 5.75 34.43
C THR A 27 24.62 5.66 33.65
N PHE A 28 24.27 4.47 33.17
CA PHE A 28 22.97 4.23 32.52
C PHE A 28 21.79 4.45 33.48
N LEU A 29 21.85 3.89 34.69
CA LEU A 29 20.77 4.03 35.68
C LEU A 29 20.59 5.47 36.16
N ALA A 30 21.68 6.24 36.29
CA ALA A 30 21.62 7.65 36.65
C ALA A 30 20.98 8.53 35.56
N ALA A 31 20.96 8.08 34.31
CA ALA A 31 20.36 8.79 33.18
C ALA A 31 18.85 8.50 32.98
N LEU A 32 18.28 7.51 33.68
CA LEU A 32 16.86 7.10 33.54
C LEU A 32 15.81 8.13 34.02
N PRO A 33 16.03 8.96 35.06
CA PRO A 33 14.97 9.83 35.60
C PRO A 33 14.49 10.96 34.67
N GLY A 34 15.08 11.14 33.49
CA GLY A 34 14.72 12.21 32.54
C GLY A 34 13.72 11.82 31.44
N ASP A 35 13.61 10.52 31.11
CA ASP A 35 12.96 10.05 29.87
C ASP A 35 11.90 8.94 30.14
N ASP A 36 11.07 9.08 31.18
CA ASP A 36 9.99 8.13 31.53
C ASP A 36 10.42 6.64 31.62
N PHE A 37 11.69 6.38 31.94
CA PHE A 37 12.31 5.05 31.95
C PHE A 37 12.29 4.30 30.60
N VAL A 38 12.03 5.01 29.49
CA VAL A 38 12.14 4.46 28.13
C VAL A 38 13.44 4.97 27.52
N PRO A 39 14.47 4.12 27.33
CA PRO A 39 15.69 4.56 26.68
C PRO A 39 15.34 5.11 25.29
N PRO A 40 15.92 6.23 24.85
CA PRO A 40 15.74 6.74 23.50
C PRO A 40 15.94 5.62 22.48
N ALA A 41 15.07 5.55 21.46
CA ALA A 41 15.05 4.44 20.50
C ALA A 41 16.42 4.14 19.89
N ASP A 42 17.22 5.20 19.67
CA ASP A 42 18.59 5.16 19.15
C ASP A 42 19.54 4.35 20.05
N ARG A 43 19.36 4.42 21.37
CA ARG A 43 20.16 3.67 22.36
C ARG A 43 19.75 2.21 22.42
N VAL A 44 18.45 1.91 22.34
CA VAL A 44 17.94 0.53 22.29
C VAL A 44 18.46 -0.20 21.05
N ALA A 45 18.46 0.48 19.90
CA ALA A 45 19.03 -0.03 18.66
C ALA A 45 20.55 -0.25 18.76
N GLY A 46 21.29 0.67 19.42
CA GLY A 46 22.73 0.53 19.65
C GLY A 46 23.09 -0.66 20.54
N THR A 47 22.33 -0.90 21.61
CA THR A 47 22.52 -2.08 22.47
C THR A 47 22.18 -3.39 21.76
N ALA A 48 21.09 -3.42 20.97
CA ALA A 48 20.71 -4.58 20.18
C ALA A 48 21.80 -4.97 19.15
N ALA A 49 22.39 -3.96 18.49
CA ALA A 49 23.49 -4.16 17.54
C ALA A 49 24.77 -4.71 18.22
N LEU A 50 25.08 -4.26 19.44
CA LEU A 50 26.23 -4.75 20.21
C LEU A 50 26.06 -6.18 20.70
N GLU A 51 24.82 -6.57 21.04
CA GLU A 51 24.51 -7.94 21.50
C GLU A 51 24.34 -8.93 20.33
N GLY A 52 24.39 -8.46 19.08
CA GLY A 52 24.06 -9.29 17.91
C GLY A 52 22.62 -9.82 17.93
N SER A 53 21.80 -9.28 18.82
CA SER A 53 20.43 -9.71 19.04
C SER A 53 19.53 -8.84 18.16
N GLN A 54 18.77 -9.47 17.27
CA GLN A 54 17.67 -8.80 16.59
C GLN A 54 16.54 -8.59 17.59
N VAL A 55 16.69 -7.59 18.47
CA VAL A 55 15.61 -7.17 19.35
C VAL A 55 14.46 -6.73 18.45
N PRO A 56 13.24 -7.26 18.66
CA PRO A 56 12.07 -6.85 17.89
C PRO A 56 11.93 -5.34 17.98
N VAL A 57 12.19 -4.67 16.86
CA VAL A 57 11.95 -3.25 16.73
C VAL A 57 10.46 -3.06 16.96
N HIS A 58 10.09 -2.12 17.83
CA HIS A 58 8.68 -1.84 18.09
C HIS A 58 7.95 -1.69 16.74
N PRO A 59 6.78 -2.31 16.53
CA PRO A 59 6.09 -2.30 15.23
C PRO A 59 5.91 -0.89 14.65
N ASP A 60 5.79 0.11 15.53
CA ASP A 60 5.72 1.53 15.14
C ASP A 60 7.01 2.04 14.48
N ALA A 61 8.19 1.58 14.91
CA ALA A 61 9.44 2.01 14.33
C ALA A 61 9.66 1.43 12.93
N GLU A 62 9.21 0.21 12.64
CA GLU A 62 9.18 -0.34 11.28
C GLU A 62 8.22 0.46 10.38
N ALA A 63 7.02 0.77 10.88
CA ALA A 63 6.05 1.58 10.14
C ALA A 63 6.60 2.99 9.83
N ILE A 64 7.29 3.62 10.78
CA ILE A 64 7.95 4.92 10.59
C ILE A 64 9.06 4.83 9.52
N GLN A 65 9.90 3.79 9.58
CA GLN A 65 10.95 3.57 8.58
C GLN A 65 10.38 3.36 7.18
N LEU A 66 9.32 2.54 7.05
CA LEU A 66 8.64 2.30 5.78
C LEU A 66 7.99 3.57 5.22
N ALA A 67 7.38 4.40 6.08
CA ALA A 67 6.82 5.69 5.68
C ALA A 67 7.89 6.68 5.21
N ARG A 68 9.05 6.72 5.88
CA ARG A 68 10.20 7.54 5.45
C ARG A 68 10.74 7.05 4.10
N PHE A 69 10.90 5.74 3.92
CA PHE A 69 11.36 5.17 2.66
C PHE A 69 10.42 5.49 1.49
N ARG A 70 9.10 5.34 1.70
CA ARG A 70 8.08 5.74 0.71
C ARG A 70 8.26 7.20 0.26
N ARG A 71 8.38 8.11 1.24
CA ARG A 71 8.60 9.54 0.98
C ARG A 71 9.87 9.80 0.18
N ASP A 72 10.96 9.11 0.49
CA ASP A 72 12.23 9.24 -0.23
C ASP A 72 12.12 8.78 -1.69
N VAL A 73 11.38 7.69 -1.94
CA VAL A 73 11.11 7.18 -3.29
C VAL A 73 10.22 8.16 -4.06
N ASP A 74 9.19 8.73 -3.42
CA ASP A 74 8.33 9.75 -4.03
C ASP A 74 9.11 11.01 -4.40
N ALA A 75 9.98 11.49 -3.50
CA ALA A 75 10.86 12.63 -3.77
C ALA A 75 11.83 12.34 -4.92
N PHE A 76 12.38 11.12 -4.98
CA PHE A 76 13.22 10.70 -6.10
C PHE A 76 12.45 10.65 -7.42
N ALA A 77 11.23 10.10 -7.42
CA ALA A 77 10.38 10.05 -8.62
C ALA A 77 10.02 11.46 -9.13
N ALA A 78 9.73 12.40 -8.23
CA ALA A 78 9.44 13.79 -8.58
C ALA A 78 10.64 14.52 -9.19
N ALA A 79 11.85 14.24 -8.73
CA ALA A 79 13.10 14.81 -9.25
C ALA A 79 13.72 13.98 -10.39
N TYR A 80 13.10 12.86 -10.80
CA TYR A 80 13.76 11.86 -11.61
C TYR A 80 14.34 12.44 -12.91
N TRP A 81 13.51 13.17 -13.67
CA TRP A 81 13.91 13.75 -14.95
C TRP A 81 14.70 15.06 -14.84
N SER A 82 14.77 15.70 -13.68
CA SER A 82 15.64 16.87 -13.47
C SER A 82 17.08 16.49 -13.10
N LEU A 83 17.30 15.23 -12.71
CA LEU A 83 18.61 14.69 -12.41
C LEU A 83 19.32 14.19 -13.68
N ALA A 84 20.61 14.53 -13.80
CA ALA A 84 21.49 13.92 -14.79
C ALA A 84 21.52 12.38 -14.60
N PRO A 85 21.72 11.58 -15.67
CA PRO A 85 21.72 10.10 -15.60
C PRO A 85 22.62 9.53 -14.50
N ASP A 86 23.83 10.07 -14.33
CA ASP A 86 24.77 9.61 -13.29
C ASP A 86 24.22 9.86 -11.87
N ALA A 87 23.60 11.03 -11.66
CA ALA A 87 22.97 11.38 -10.40
C ALA A 87 21.71 10.53 -10.14
N ARG A 88 20.92 10.21 -11.18
CA ARG A 88 19.80 9.27 -11.08
C ARG A 88 20.29 7.88 -10.64
N ARG A 89 21.33 7.34 -11.29
CA ARG A 89 21.92 6.05 -10.93
C ARG A 89 22.41 6.03 -9.48
N ALA A 90 23.16 7.05 -9.07
CA ALA A 90 23.66 7.15 -7.71
C ALA A 90 22.53 7.21 -6.68
N ARG A 91 21.49 8.02 -6.93
CA ARG A 91 20.34 8.14 -6.03
C ARG A 91 19.51 6.85 -5.98
N TRP A 92 19.28 6.22 -7.12
CA TRP A 92 18.60 4.93 -7.21
C TRP A 92 19.35 3.86 -6.44
N ALA A 93 20.66 3.72 -6.64
CA ALA A 93 21.49 2.73 -5.95
C ALA A 93 21.46 2.93 -4.42
N ALA A 94 21.56 4.17 -3.95
CA ALA A 94 21.48 4.50 -2.53
C ALA A 94 20.12 4.13 -1.92
N LEU A 95 19.01 4.33 -2.64
CA LEU A 95 17.68 3.91 -2.20
C LEU A 95 17.52 2.39 -2.26
N SER A 96 18.03 1.73 -3.29
CA SER A 96 17.92 0.28 -3.48
C SER A 96 18.68 -0.50 -2.42
N ALA A 97 19.83 0.00 -1.96
CA ALA A 97 20.63 -0.64 -0.92
C ALA A 97 19.91 -0.77 0.45
N ARG A 98 18.89 0.06 0.68
CA ARG A 98 18.12 0.12 1.94
C ARG A 98 16.64 -0.21 1.74
N ALA A 99 16.25 -0.71 0.57
CA ALA A 99 14.86 -0.92 0.23
C ALA A 99 14.29 -2.12 1.03
N PRO A 100 13.27 -1.91 1.89
CA PRO A 100 12.52 -3.03 2.44
C PRO A 100 11.62 -3.64 1.35
N ASP A 101 11.16 -4.87 1.54
CA ASP A 101 10.17 -5.46 0.65
C ASP A 101 8.86 -4.66 0.62
N GLY A 102 8.17 -4.67 -0.51
CA GLY A 102 6.85 -4.05 -0.69
C GLY A 102 6.78 -2.99 -1.78
N ARG A 103 5.65 -2.27 -1.82
CA ARG A 103 5.25 -1.43 -2.97
C ARG A 103 6.26 -0.34 -3.36
N ALA A 104 6.87 0.34 -2.39
CA ALA A 104 7.87 1.38 -2.69
C ALA A 104 9.14 0.79 -3.36
N ALA A 105 9.56 -0.40 -2.95
CA ALA A 105 10.68 -1.10 -3.57
C ALA A 105 10.32 -1.59 -4.99
N HIS A 106 9.09 -2.06 -5.22
CA HIS A 106 8.61 -2.38 -6.57
C HIS A 106 8.65 -1.16 -7.50
N ARG A 107 8.17 -0.01 -7.03
CA ARG A 107 8.25 1.25 -7.80
C ARG A 107 9.70 1.62 -8.10
N LEU A 108 10.58 1.57 -7.09
CA LEU A 108 11.99 1.86 -7.27
C LEU A 108 12.63 0.91 -8.29
N LYS A 109 12.34 -0.40 -8.24
CA LYS A 109 12.82 -1.39 -9.22
C LYS A 109 12.33 -1.06 -10.63
N HIS A 110 11.08 -0.62 -10.77
CA HIS A 110 10.52 -0.20 -12.05
C HIS A 110 11.29 1.00 -12.65
N LEU A 111 11.66 1.98 -11.83
CA LEU A 111 12.43 3.16 -12.24
C LEU A 111 13.87 2.85 -12.71
N LYS A 112 14.32 1.59 -12.64
CA LYS A 112 15.67 1.20 -13.06
C LYS A 112 15.88 1.31 -14.57
N SER A 113 14.86 0.99 -15.38
CA SER A 113 15.02 0.96 -16.85
C SER A 113 15.23 2.35 -17.47
N GLY A 114 14.81 3.41 -16.78
CA GLY A 114 14.92 4.79 -17.25
C GLY A 114 16.21 5.48 -16.84
N LEU A 115 17.11 4.84 -16.09
CA LEU A 115 18.25 5.52 -15.46
C LEU A 115 19.23 6.08 -16.50
N ASP A 116 19.35 5.42 -17.65
CA ASP A 116 20.28 5.77 -18.72
C ASP A 116 19.62 6.59 -19.84
N VAL A 117 18.29 6.76 -19.80
CA VAL A 117 17.55 7.51 -20.83
C VAL A 117 17.90 8.99 -20.75
N GLN A 118 18.43 9.53 -21.85
CA GLN A 118 18.77 10.95 -22.00
C GLN A 118 17.55 11.75 -22.42
N ILE A 119 17.35 12.93 -21.83
CA ILE A 119 16.28 13.83 -22.26
C ILE A 119 16.79 14.62 -23.46
N THR A 120 16.34 14.23 -24.64
CA THR A 120 16.65 14.95 -25.88
C THR A 120 15.43 15.79 -26.26
N PRO A 121 15.53 17.13 -26.36
CA PRO A 121 14.44 17.94 -26.86
C PRO A 121 14.24 17.69 -28.35
N HIS A 122 13.00 17.55 -28.78
CA HIS A 122 12.63 17.33 -30.18
C HIS A 122 12.15 18.61 -30.85
N THR A 123 12.48 18.77 -32.13
CA THR A 123 12.10 19.96 -32.92
C THR A 123 10.61 19.96 -33.30
N ASP A 124 10.02 18.78 -33.51
CA ASP A 124 8.59 18.65 -33.78
C ASP A 124 7.81 18.75 -32.46
N PRO A 125 6.94 19.76 -32.30
CA PRO A 125 6.20 19.97 -31.06
C PRO A 125 5.27 18.81 -30.69
N THR A 126 4.73 18.09 -31.68
CA THR A 126 3.82 16.95 -31.41
C THR A 126 4.60 15.75 -30.87
N VAL A 127 5.82 15.57 -31.36
CA VAL A 127 6.75 14.52 -30.89
C VAL A 127 7.27 14.87 -29.49
N GLU A 128 7.62 16.13 -29.24
CA GLU A 128 8.04 16.59 -27.91
C GLU A 128 6.94 16.42 -26.87
N GLU A 129 5.70 16.80 -27.20
CA GLU A 129 4.56 16.62 -26.31
C GLU A 129 4.35 15.14 -25.94
N LEU A 130 4.44 14.23 -26.92
CA LEU A 130 4.33 12.79 -26.67
C LEU A 130 5.49 12.28 -25.80
N ALA A 131 6.73 12.71 -26.08
CA ALA A 131 7.89 12.36 -25.28
C ALA A 131 7.73 12.82 -23.82
N GLN A 132 7.20 14.02 -23.60
CA GLN A 132 6.88 14.54 -22.27
C GLN A 132 5.84 13.69 -21.54
N VAL A 133 4.78 13.27 -22.23
CA VAL A 133 3.74 12.40 -21.65
C VAL A 133 4.31 11.04 -21.28
N VAL A 134 5.14 10.44 -22.13
CA VAL A 134 5.81 9.16 -21.82
C VAL A 134 6.69 9.29 -20.58
N ARG A 135 7.48 10.36 -20.49
CA ARG A 135 8.31 10.66 -19.31
C ARG A 135 7.47 10.88 -18.05
N GLU A 136 6.36 11.60 -18.15
CA GLU A 136 5.39 11.81 -17.06
C GLU A 136 4.82 10.46 -16.58
N LEU A 137 4.29 9.66 -17.51
CA LEU A 137 3.71 8.35 -17.22
C LEU A 137 4.73 7.41 -16.54
N TYR A 138 5.98 7.42 -16.99
CA TYR A 138 7.03 6.54 -16.48
C TYR A 138 7.33 6.72 -14.98
N VAL A 139 7.26 7.95 -14.45
CA VAL A 139 7.55 8.20 -13.03
C VAL A 139 6.37 7.94 -12.10
N LEU A 140 5.17 7.85 -12.66
CA LEU A 140 3.96 7.51 -11.93
C LEU A 140 3.97 6.03 -11.51
N ASP A 141 3.35 5.75 -10.36
CA ASP A 141 2.99 4.40 -9.95
C ASP A 141 2.12 3.72 -11.03
N THR A 142 2.15 2.39 -11.08
CA THR A 142 1.42 1.56 -12.07
C THR A 142 -0.03 2.00 -12.25
N ARG A 143 -0.72 2.26 -11.14
CA ARG A 143 -2.14 2.60 -11.10
C ARG A 143 -2.42 4.04 -11.60
N PRO A 144 -1.85 5.11 -11.00
CA PRO A 144 -1.93 6.47 -11.57
C PRO A 144 -1.47 6.57 -13.03
N ARG A 145 -0.45 5.79 -13.43
CA ARG A 145 0.00 5.72 -14.83
C ARG A 145 -1.10 5.24 -15.77
N ALA A 146 -1.75 4.13 -15.43
CA ALA A 146 -2.83 3.58 -16.26
C ALA A 146 -3.98 4.59 -16.41
N ALA A 147 -4.39 5.24 -15.32
CA ALA A 147 -5.43 6.26 -15.33
C ALA A 147 -5.04 7.47 -16.18
N ARG A 148 -3.83 8.00 -16.00
CA ARG A 148 -3.31 9.13 -16.76
C ARG A 148 -3.16 8.83 -18.25
N ARG A 149 -2.74 7.61 -18.59
CA ARG A 149 -2.67 7.13 -19.98
C ARG A 149 -4.05 7.14 -20.64
N ALA A 150 -5.06 6.59 -19.97
CA ALA A 150 -6.42 6.55 -20.48
C ALA A 150 -7.01 7.96 -20.68
N GLU A 151 -6.79 8.86 -19.71
CA GLU A 151 -7.19 10.27 -19.82
C GLU A 151 -6.53 10.96 -21.01
N TRP A 152 -5.22 10.76 -21.18
CA TRP A 152 -4.49 11.34 -22.31
C TRP A 152 -4.99 10.80 -23.65
N LEU A 153 -5.22 9.48 -23.76
CA LEU A 153 -5.75 8.87 -24.99
C LEU A 153 -7.18 9.33 -25.30
N ALA A 154 -8.02 9.55 -24.29
CA ALA A 154 -9.40 10.01 -24.48
C ALA A 154 -9.48 11.49 -24.92
N SER A 155 -8.46 12.29 -24.62
CA SER A 155 -8.45 13.74 -24.90
C SER A 155 -7.82 14.11 -26.25
N HIS A 156 -7.18 13.17 -26.95
CA HIS A 156 -6.42 13.48 -28.17
C HIS A 156 -6.97 12.79 -29.43
N VAL A 157 -6.85 13.47 -30.56
CA VAL A 157 -7.15 12.89 -31.88
C VAL A 157 -6.01 11.96 -32.29
N PHE A 158 -6.33 10.71 -32.60
CA PHE A 158 -5.33 9.67 -32.85
C PHE A 158 -4.42 9.98 -34.05
N GLY A 159 -4.93 10.50 -35.17
CA GLY A 159 -4.16 10.65 -36.42
C GLY A 159 -2.76 11.30 -36.25
N PRO A 160 -2.66 12.56 -35.79
CA PRO A 160 -1.38 13.20 -35.54
C PRO A 160 -0.51 12.48 -34.50
N LYS A 161 -1.12 11.93 -33.44
CA LYS A 161 -0.39 11.23 -32.37
C LYS A 161 0.19 9.89 -32.81
N GLN A 162 -0.46 9.18 -33.72
CA GLN A 162 0.07 7.95 -34.33
C GLN A 162 1.33 8.24 -35.13
N ALA A 163 1.31 9.29 -35.96
CA ALA A 163 2.48 9.72 -36.73
C ALA A 163 3.63 10.14 -35.80
N ALA A 164 3.33 10.91 -34.75
CA ALA A 164 4.30 11.31 -33.74
C ALA A 164 4.88 10.09 -32.99
N ALA A 165 4.06 9.10 -32.64
CA ALA A 165 4.53 7.87 -31.98
C ALA A 165 5.50 7.08 -32.86
N ARG A 166 5.17 6.85 -34.13
CA ARG A 166 6.08 6.19 -35.08
C ARG A 166 7.37 6.97 -35.26
N ARG A 167 7.28 8.30 -35.31
CA ARG A 167 8.45 9.17 -35.44
C ARG A 167 9.33 9.11 -34.19
N LEU A 168 8.74 9.17 -33.00
CA LEU A 168 9.45 9.09 -31.73
C LEU A 168 10.19 7.75 -31.59
N GLN A 169 9.55 6.63 -31.95
CA GLN A 169 10.21 5.30 -31.99
C GLN A 169 11.45 5.26 -32.90
N GLN A 170 11.48 6.05 -33.97
CA GLN A 170 12.61 6.10 -34.90
C GLN A 170 13.76 6.98 -34.40
N ILE A 171 13.44 8.12 -33.78
CA ILE A 171 14.44 9.13 -33.42
C ILE A 171 14.92 9.04 -31.96
N ASP A 172 14.09 8.50 -31.06
CA ASP A 172 14.39 8.30 -29.64
C ASP A 172 13.71 7.01 -29.15
N PRO A 173 14.26 5.84 -29.51
CA PRO A 173 13.70 4.54 -29.13
C PRO A 173 13.77 4.30 -27.62
N ASP A 174 14.73 4.92 -26.92
CA ASP A 174 14.92 4.76 -25.48
C ASP A 174 13.78 5.40 -24.70
N THR A 175 13.37 6.63 -25.06
CA THR A 175 12.17 7.26 -24.50
C THR A 175 10.93 6.45 -24.87
N ALA A 176 10.81 5.98 -26.12
CA ALA A 176 9.65 5.19 -26.54
C ALA A 176 9.49 3.87 -25.76
N ALA A 177 10.59 3.25 -25.38
CA ALA A 177 10.60 1.99 -24.62
C ALA A 177 10.09 2.14 -23.17
N LEU A 178 9.92 3.36 -22.65
CA LEU A 178 9.48 3.60 -21.28
C LEU A 178 8.01 3.24 -21.03
N ASP A 179 7.13 3.35 -22.04
CA ASP A 179 5.71 2.95 -21.94
C ASP A 179 5.25 2.16 -23.17
N PRO A 180 5.59 0.87 -23.27
CA PRO A 180 5.24 0.05 -24.43
C PRO A 180 3.72 -0.07 -24.64
N ASN A 181 2.92 -0.01 -23.58
CA ASN A 181 1.46 -0.13 -23.67
C ASN A 181 0.84 1.10 -24.36
N LEU A 182 1.37 2.30 -24.12
CA LEU A 182 0.92 3.49 -24.84
C LEU A 182 1.20 3.36 -26.34
N TYR A 183 2.40 2.89 -26.71
CA TYR A 183 2.74 2.70 -28.11
C TYR A 183 1.95 1.57 -28.76
N GLU A 184 1.69 0.48 -28.05
CA GLU A 184 0.81 -0.58 -28.51
C GLU A 184 -0.57 -0.01 -28.87
N GLN A 185 -1.16 0.79 -27.98
CA GLN A 185 -2.47 1.40 -28.19
C GLN A 185 -2.48 2.43 -29.32
N LEU A 186 -1.40 3.21 -29.48
CA LEU A 186 -1.25 4.17 -30.58
C LEU A 186 -0.92 3.50 -31.92
N THR A 187 -0.24 2.35 -31.95
CA THR A 187 0.17 1.72 -33.22
C THR A 187 -0.80 0.66 -33.69
N GLN A 188 -1.40 -0.10 -32.78
CA GLN A 188 -2.43 -1.10 -33.07
C GLN A 188 -3.81 -0.50 -33.33
N SER A 189 -3.96 0.82 -33.27
CA SER A 189 -5.24 1.46 -33.57
C SER A 189 -5.57 1.41 -35.07
N THR A 190 -5.92 0.21 -35.56
CA THR A 190 -7.23 -0.05 -36.18
C THR A 190 -8.33 -0.01 -35.10
N TRP A 191 -8.24 0.94 -34.17
CA TRP A 191 -9.39 1.60 -33.59
C TRP A 191 -10.05 2.35 -34.76
N GLU A 192 -10.51 1.64 -35.81
CA GLU A 192 -11.89 1.80 -36.21
C GLU A 192 -12.59 1.81 -34.90
N SER A 193 -13.13 2.97 -34.50
CA SER A 193 -13.92 3.12 -33.29
C SER A 193 -14.56 1.78 -33.04
N ARG A 194 -14.02 1.00 -32.07
CA ARG A 194 -14.80 -0.06 -31.47
C ARG A 194 -15.84 0.80 -30.80
N SER A 195 -16.85 1.18 -31.58
CA SER A 195 -18.12 1.64 -31.15
C SER A 195 -18.39 0.61 -30.09
N ILE A 196 -18.25 1.04 -28.84
CA ILE A 196 -18.74 0.30 -27.70
C ILE A 196 -20.14 -0.06 -28.21
N PRO A 197 -20.40 -1.34 -28.58
CA PRO A 197 -21.52 -1.67 -29.44
C PRO A 197 -22.69 -1.04 -28.74
N ALA A 198 -23.31 -0.03 -29.36
CA ALA A 198 -24.14 0.94 -28.65
C ALA A 198 -25.11 0.11 -27.83
N MET A 199 -24.87 -0.01 -26.50
CA MET A 199 -25.46 -1.11 -25.76
C MET A 199 -26.94 -0.84 -25.80
N SER A 200 -27.64 -1.66 -26.57
CA SER A 200 -29.03 -1.40 -26.86
C SER A 200 -29.78 -1.42 -25.53
N GLY A 201 -30.69 -0.46 -25.34
CA GLY A 201 -31.35 -0.16 -24.05
C GLY A 201 -31.67 -1.33 -23.09
N PRO A 202 -32.11 -2.53 -23.52
CA PRO A 202 -32.35 -3.64 -22.58
C PRO A 202 -31.11 -4.12 -21.80
N GLU A 203 -29.92 -4.08 -22.39
CA GLU A 203 -28.73 -4.61 -21.73
C GLU A 203 -28.24 -3.66 -20.64
N VAL A 204 -28.29 -2.35 -20.90
CA VAL A 204 -27.93 -1.40 -19.86
C VAL A 204 -28.97 -1.31 -18.75
N ALA A 205 -30.25 -1.52 -19.06
CA ALA A 205 -31.28 -1.65 -18.03
C ALA A 205 -30.98 -2.83 -17.09
N ARG A 206 -30.48 -3.96 -17.61
CA ARG A 206 -30.06 -5.11 -16.78
C ARG A 206 -28.88 -4.76 -15.88
N VAL A 207 -27.86 -4.08 -16.41
CA VAL A 207 -26.69 -3.75 -15.57
C VAL A 207 -26.99 -2.65 -14.55
N GLU A 208 -27.82 -1.66 -14.89
CA GLU A 208 -28.33 -0.72 -13.89
C GLU A 208 -29.16 -1.42 -12.80
N ALA A 209 -30.01 -2.39 -13.18
CA ALA A 209 -30.82 -3.14 -12.23
C ALA A 209 -29.95 -3.99 -11.30
N GLN A 210 -28.93 -4.66 -11.84
CA GLN A 210 -27.97 -5.43 -11.07
C GLN A 210 -27.21 -4.53 -10.09
N LYS A 211 -26.75 -3.35 -10.55
CA LYS A 211 -26.09 -2.41 -9.65
C LYS A 211 -26.98 -1.92 -8.51
N ARG A 212 -28.26 -1.63 -8.78
CA ARG A 212 -29.24 -1.27 -7.73
C ARG A 212 -29.48 -2.41 -6.76
N ALA A 213 -29.44 -3.66 -7.23
CA ALA A 213 -29.54 -4.83 -6.37
C ALA A 213 -28.29 -4.96 -5.47
N ASP A 214 -27.09 -4.83 -6.04
CA ASP A 214 -25.83 -4.90 -5.30
C ASP A 214 -25.71 -3.78 -4.25
N GLU A 215 -26.14 -2.57 -4.59
CA GLU A 215 -26.16 -1.42 -3.67
C GLU A 215 -27.14 -1.63 -2.51
N ARG A 216 -28.30 -2.25 -2.75
CA ARG A 216 -29.24 -2.65 -1.68
C ARG A 216 -28.63 -3.70 -0.76
N THR A 217 -28.05 -4.76 -1.32
CA THR A 217 -27.40 -5.81 -0.53
C THR A 217 -26.24 -5.26 0.29
N ARG A 218 -25.53 -4.25 -0.21
CA ARG A 218 -24.49 -3.55 0.53
C ARG A 218 -25.05 -2.78 1.73
N LEU A 219 -26.09 -1.96 1.52
CA LEU A 219 -26.72 -1.20 2.61
C LEU A 219 -27.30 -2.13 3.69
N GLU A 220 -27.93 -3.24 3.30
CA GLU A 220 -28.41 -4.26 4.24
C GLU A 220 -27.28 -4.87 5.07
N ARG A 221 -26.10 -5.11 4.48
CA ARG A 221 -24.93 -5.62 5.19
C ARG A 221 -24.34 -4.58 6.15
N GLU A 222 -24.30 -3.31 5.76
CA GLU A 222 -23.86 -2.21 6.62
C GLU A 222 -24.81 -2.06 7.83
N GLU A 223 -26.12 -2.03 7.61
CA GLU A 223 -27.12 -1.99 8.69
C GLU A 223 -27.02 -3.22 9.62
N ALA A 224 -26.79 -4.41 9.07
CA ALA A 224 -26.61 -5.63 9.86
C ALA A 224 -25.35 -5.57 10.74
N ARG A 225 -24.25 -4.98 10.24
CA ARG A 225 -23.03 -4.74 11.02
C ARG A 225 -23.27 -3.74 12.14
N GLU A 226 -23.95 -2.63 11.86
CA GLU A 226 -24.29 -1.63 12.88
C GLU A 226 -25.16 -2.21 13.99
N ARG A 227 -26.20 -2.99 13.64
CA ARG A 227 -27.03 -3.69 14.64
C ARG A 227 -26.23 -4.66 15.50
N ARG A 228 -25.25 -5.36 14.92
CA ARG A 228 -24.38 -6.27 15.68
C ARG A 228 -23.47 -5.51 16.64
N ASN A 229 -22.93 -4.37 16.21
CA ASN A 229 -22.10 -3.51 17.05
C ASN A 229 -22.91 -2.85 18.18
N GLN A 230 -24.16 -2.45 17.93
CA GLN A 230 -25.04 -1.94 18.98
C GLN A 230 -25.37 -3.01 20.03
N ARG A 231 -25.68 -4.25 19.59
CA ARG A 231 -25.92 -5.37 20.52
C ARG A 231 -24.70 -5.68 21.37
N SER A 232 -23.50 -5.71 20.79
CA SER A 232 -22.28 -5.99 21.57
C SER A 232 -21.97 -4.89 22.59
N GLN A 233 -22.26 -3.61 22.28
CA GLN A 233 -22.16 -2.52 23.25
C GLN A 233 -23.17 -2.67 24.39
N GLN A 234 -24.42 -3.06 24.09
CA GLN A 234 -25.44 -3.26 25.11
C GLN A 234 -25.13 -4.44 26.02
N ASP A 235 -24.70 -5.57 25.45
CA ASP A 235 -24.24 -6.75 26.22
C ASP A 235 -23.02 -6.43 27.09
N SER A 236 -22.10 -5.58 26.59
CA SER A 236 -20.93 -5.12 27.36
C SER A 236 -21.35 -4.31 28.59
N LEU A 237 -22.32 -3.39 28.46
CA LEU A 237 -22.82 -2.60 29.58
C LEU A 237 -23.52 -3.45 30.64
N GLU A 238 -24.30 -4.46 30.24
CA GLU A 238 -24.87 -5.42 31.18
C GLU A 238 -23.80 -6.26 31.90
N SER A 239 -22.73 -6.64 31.19
CA SER A 239 -21.62 -7.39 31.78
C SER A 239 -20.88 -6.54 32.83
N VAL A 240 -20.63 -5.26 32.54
CA VAL A 240 -19.97 -4.32 33.47
C VAL A 240 -20.85 -4.09 34.70
N GLY A 241 -22.17 -3.96 34.52
CA GLY A 241 -23.12 -3.85 35.63
C GLY A 241 -23.12 -5.08 36.54
N LYS A 242 -23.03 -6.30 35.97
CA LYS A 242 -22.93 -7.55 36.74
C LYS A 242 -21.61 -7.64 37.49
N VAL A 243 -20.49 -7.28 36.87
CA VAL A 243 -19.16 -7.29 37.52
C VAL A 243 -19.10 -6.26 38.65
N LEU A 244 -19.60 -5.05 38.44
CA LEU A 244 -19.62 -4.01 39.47
C LEU A 244 -20.55 -4.39 40.64
N GLY A 245 -21.70 -5.01 40.36
CA GLY A 245 -22.59 -5.56 41.37
C GLY A 245 -21.93 -6.65 42.22
N TRP A 246 -21.15 -7.55 41.61
CA TRP A 246 -20.35 -8.54 42.33
C TRP A 246 -19.25 -7.91 43.19
N VAL A 247 -18.55 -6.88 42.69
CA VAL A 247 -17.53 -6.16 43.47
C VAL A 247 -18.14 -5.48 44.70
N ILE A 248 -19.30 -4.84 44.56
CA ILE A 248 -20.02 -4.23 45.70
C ILE A 248 -20.50 -5.29 46.69
N ALA A 249 -21.07 -6.41 46.22
CA ALA A 249 -21.51 -7.50 47.09
C ALA A 249 -20.34 -8.13 47.87
N VAL A 250 -19.18 -8.33 47.22
CA VAL A 250 -17.96 -8.82 47.88
C VAL A 250 -17.43 -7.78 48.88
N ALA A 251 -17.41 -6.50 48.54
CA ALA A 251 -16.99 -5.44 49.47
C ALA A 251 -17.87 -5.37 50.72
N ILE A 252 -19.19 -5.54 50.58
CA ILE A 252 -20.13 -5.62 51.72
C ILE A 252 -19.87 -6.89 52.54
N MET A 253 -19.67 -8.05 51.91
CA MET A 253 -19.36 -9.30 52.63
C MET A 253 -18.02 -9.24 53.38
N VAL A 254 -16.98 -8.63 52.78
CA VAL A 254 -15.68 -8.43 53.43
C VAL A 254 -15.77 -7.39 54.55
N GLY A 255 -16.56 -6.32 54.35
CA GLY A 255 -16.83 -5.30 55.38
C GLY A 255 -17.57 -5.85 56.60
N VAL A 256 -18.51 -6.79 56.41
CA VAL A 256 -19.22 -7.45 57.52
C VAL A 256 -18.34 -8.47 58.26
N ARG A 257 -17.32 -9.04 57.61
CA ARG A 257 -16.39 -9.99 58.24
C ARG A 257 -15.17 -9.34 58.90
N ALA A 258 -14.85 -8.08 58.56
CA ALA A 258 -13.73 -7.34 59.15
C ALA A 258 -14.02 -6.71 60.53
N GLY A 259 -15.23 -6.89 61.09
CA GLY A 259 -15.57 -6.49 62.45
C GLY A 259 -14.94 -7.35 63.55
N LEU A 260 -14.33 -8.48 63.23
CA LEU A 260 -13.63 -9.31 64.21
C LEU A 260 -12.34 -9.88 63.60
N THR A 261 -11.23 -9.53 64.24
CA THR A 261 -9.85 -10.06 64.08
C THR A 261 -8.89 -9.30 63.16
N HIS A 262 -8.01 -8.54 63.81
CA HIS A 262 -6.70 -8.10 63.32
C HIS A 262 -5.81 -9.30 62.95
N LYS A 263 -5.22 -9.31 61.74
CA LYS A 263 -3.78 -9.57 61.51
C LYS A 263 -3.41 -9.30 60.04
N SER A 264 -2.52 -8.34 59.83
CA SER A 264 -1.94 -7.98 58.54
C SER A 264 -1.03 -9.09 58.00
N LYS A 265 -1.36 -9.61 56.82
CA LYS A 265 -0.45 -10.37 55.94
C LYS A 265 -0.65 -9.88 54.52
N SER A 266 0.42 -9.34 53.93
CA SER A 266 0.47 -8.89 52.54
C SER A 266 0.20 -10.06 51.57
N PRO A 267 -0.69 -9.92 50.58
CA PRO A 267 -0.81 -10.87 49.51
C PRO A 267 0.16 -10.52 48.37
N SER A 268 0.93 -11.53 47.96
CA SER A 268 1.68 -11.58 46.71
C SER A 268 0.71 -11.46 45.54
N SER A 269 0.93 -10.47 44.67
CA SER A 269 0.19 -10.30 43.42
C SER A 269 0.82 -11.16 42.33
N ASP A 270 0.41 -12.43 42.26
CA ASP A 270 0.61 -13.26 41.07
C ASP A 270 -0.35 -12.78 39.99
N THR A 271 0.20 -12.07 39.01
CA THR A 271 -0.54 -11.62 37.81
C THR A 271 -0.49 -12.76 36.79
N PRO A 272 -1.63 -13.35 36.37
CA PRO A 272 -1.63 -14.37 35.35
C PRO A 272 -1.31 -13.74 33.99
N THR A 273 -0.14 -14.08 33.44
CA THR A 273 0.21 -13.81 32.05
C THR A 273 -0.81 -14.49 31.13
N PRO A 274 -1.50 -13.75 30.24
CA PRO A 274 -2.33 -14.37 29.22
C PRO A 274 -1.44 -15.15 28.24
N SER A 275 -1.65 -16.47 28.18
CA SER A 275 -1.07 -17.34 27.16
C SER A 275 -1.77 -17.07 25.83
N TYR A 276 -1.11 -16.35 24.94
CA TYR A 276 -1.56 -16.20 23.56
C TYR A 276 -1.20 -17.47 22.80
N ASN A 277 -2.22 -18.27 22.49
CA ASN A 277 -2.10 -19.41 21.61
C ASN A 277 -1.95 -18.90 20.17
N VAL A 278 -0.70 -18.80 19.70
CA VAL A 278 -0.35 -18.49 18.32
C VAL A 278 -0.91 -19.62 17.45
N LYS A 279 -2.06 -19.38 16.82
CA LYS A 279 -2.54 -20.23 15.73
C LYS A 279 -1.46 -20.26 14.65
N GLN A 280 -0.90 -21.45 14.46
CA GLN A 280 0.03 -21.76 13.39
C GLN A 280 -0.62 -21.36 12.05
N PHE A 281 0.03 -20.45 11.32
CA PHE A 281 -0.30 -20.20 9.93
C PHE A 281 -0.01 -21.47 9.11
N PRO A 282 -0.86 -21.81 8.13
CA PRO A 282 -0.54 -22.91 7.23
C PRO A 282 0.75 -22.60 6.48
N THR A 283 1.77 -23.43 6.67
CA THR A 283 2.99 -23.46 5.87
C THR A 283 2.61 -23.74 4.42
N LEU A 284 2.84 -22.76 3.54
CA LEU A 284 2.76 -22.95 2.10
C LEU A 284 3.89 -23.89 1.67
N SER A 285 3.49 -25.00 1.05
CA SER A 285 4.36 -26.06 0.57
C SER A 285 5.28 -25.52 -0.55
N PRO A 286 6.62 -25.66 -0.45
CA PRO A 286 7.56 -25.18 -1.45
C PRO A 286 7.76 -26.27 -2.50
N ASN A 287 6.75 -26.57 -3.31
CA ASN A 287 6.91 -27.40 -4.52
C ASN A 287 5.68 -27.26 -5.43
N SER A 288 5.78 -26.42 -6.45
CA SER A 288 5.06 -26.61 -7.71
C SER A 288 5.94 -26.13 -8.85
N PRO A 289 6.35 -27.03 -9.76
CA PRO A 289 7.23 -26.67 -10.86
C PRO A 289 6.47 -25.87 -11.91
N LEU A 290 7.14 -24.82 -12.41
CA LEU A 290 6.76 -24.05 -13.59
C LEU A 290 6.45 -24.96 -14.77
N ASN A 291 5.24 -24.88 -15.30
CA ASN A 291 4.94 -25.11 -16.72
C ASN A 291 3.53 -24.60 -17.06
N HIS A 292 3.45 -23.37 -17.57
CA HIS A 292 2.30 -22.94 -18.36
C HIS A 292 2.80 -22.38 -19.70
N PRO A 293 2.33 -22.92 -20.84
CA PRO A 293 2.63 -22.37 -22.16
C PRO A 293 1.88 -21.04 -22.34
N PHE A 294 2.52 -20.09 -23.01
CA PHE A 294 1.95 -18.78 -23.36
C PHE A 294 0.57 -18.90 -24.01
N PRO A 295 -0.42 -18.07 -23.63
CA PRO A 295 -1.66 -17.96 -24.39
C PRO A 295 -1.46 -17.00 -25.59
N PRO A 296 -2.20 -17.21 -26.69
CA PRO A 296 -2.08 -16.39 -27.89
C PRO A 296 -2.62 -14.97 -27.66
N ALA A 297 -2.04 -14.02 -28.38
CA ALA A 297 -2.41 -12.61 -28.40
C ALA A 297 -3.88 -12.41 -28.80
N ASN A 298 -4.75 -12.13 -27.83
CA ASN A 298 -6.00 -11.39 -28.05
C ASN A 298 -6.66 -11.02 -26.72
N LYS A 299 -7.00 -9.73 -26.58
CA LYS A 299 -7.49 -9.02 -25.38
C LYS A 299 -6.41 -8.82 -24.33
N ALA A 300 -5.86 -7.60 -24.24
CA ALA A 300 -5.23 -7.11 -23.02
C ALA A 300 -6.32 -6.98 -21.93
N SER A 301 -6.72 -8.12 -21.41
CA SER A 301 -7.53 -8.26 -20.21
C SER A 301 -6.64 -7.78 -19.08
N TYR A 302 -7.16 -6.93 -18.19
CA TYR A 302 -6.48 -6.65 -16.93
C TYR A 302 -6.12 -8.00 -16.29
N THR A 303 -4.88 -8.15 -15.86
CA THR A 303 -4.44 -9.38 -15.18
C THR A 303 -5.29 -9.59 -13.92
N ASP A 304 -5.47 -10.85 -13.50
CA ASP A 304 -6.21 -11.13 -12.27
C ASP A 304 -5.61 -10.41 -11.06
N GLU A 305 -4.29 -10.21 -11.05
CA GLU A 305 -3.57 -9.41 -10.06
C GLU A 305 -3.97 -7.93 -10.08
N GLN A 306 -4.13 -7.34 -11.26
CA GLN A 306 -4.63 -5.97 -11.40
C GLN A 306 -6.10 -5.86 -10.99
N ILE A 307 -6.92 -6.88 -11.28
CA ILE A 307 -8.33 -6.92 -10.88
C ILE A 307 -8.44 -7.04 -9.35
N GLU A 308 -7.67 -7.92 -8.71
CA GLU A 308 -7.61 -8.07 -7.25
C GLU A 308 -7.05 -6.81 -6.57
N GLU A 309 -6.02 -6.18 -7.15
CA GLU A 309 -5.51 -4.88 -6.68
C GLU A 309 -6.60 -3.80 -6.76
N PHE A 310 -7.43 -3.79 -7.82
CA PHE A 310 -8.57 -2.87 -7.91
C PHE A 310 -9.68 -3.16 -6.89
N LYS A 311 -9.94 -4.44 -6.57
CA LYS A 311 -10.93 -4.84 -5.56
C LYS A 311 -10.55 -4.41 -4.15
N GLN A 312 -9.26 -4.33 -3.82
CA GLN A 312 -8.79 -3.81 -2.52
C GLN A 312 -9.19 -2.34 -2.29
N TYR A 313 -9.46 -1.60 -3.37
CA TYR A 313 -9.83 -0.19 -3.31
C TYR A 313 -11.19 0.08 -3.95
N ASP A 314 -12.11 -0.90 -3.88
CA ASP A 314 -13.51 -0.65 -4.15
C ASP A 314 -13.90 0.59 -3.31
N PRO A 315 -14.48 1.66 -3.89
CA PRO A 315 -15.00 2.81 -3.12
C PRO A 315 -16.05 2.45 -2.05
N ASN A 316 -16.29 1.16 -1.83
CA ASN A 316 -17.19 0.56 -0.86
C ASN A 316 -16.46 -0.23 0.24
N GLY A 317 -15.13 -0.36 0.18
CA GLY A 317 -14.29 -0.98 1.22
C GLY A 317 -13.88 0.01 2.31
N ASP A 318 -13.32 -0.51 3.41
CA ASP A 318 -12.92 0.28 4.59
C ASP A 318 -11.73 1.22 4.33
N ASP A 319 -10.98 1.01 3.24
CA ASP A 319 -9.83 1.84 2.86
C ASP A 319 -10.26 2.94 1.87
N PRO A 320 -10.07 4.24 2.20
CA PRO A 320 -10.46 5.34 1.32
C PRO A 320 -9.67 5.30 0.01
N ALA A 321 -10.41 5.37 -1.10
CA ALA A 321 -9.81 5.44 -2.43
C ALA A 321 -8.91 6.70 -2.55
N PRO A 322 -7.69 6.59 -3.13
CA PRO A 322 -6.80 7.72 -3.30
C PRO A 322 -7.40 8.85 -4.16
N PRO A 323 -6.93 10.11 -4.03
CA PRO A 323 -7.36 11.20 -4.89
C PRO A 323 -7.20 10.86 -6.38
N GLY A 324 -8.25 11.11 -7.18
CA GLY A 324 -8.34 10.74 -8.60
C GLY A 324 -9.09 9.43 -8.88
N TYR A 325 -9.34 8.61 -7.85
CA TYR A 325 -10.07 7.32 -7.97
C TYR A 325 -11.56 7.38 -7.67
N PHE A 326 -12.05 8.48 -7.09
CA PHE A 326 -13.49 8.70 -6.85
C PHE A 326 -14.33 8.59 -8.12
N ASN A 327 -13.69 8.75 -9.28
CA ASN A 327 -14.35 8.65 -10.57
C ASN A 327 -14.27 7.25 -11.19
N TRP A 328 -13.41 6.34 -10.74
CA TRP A 328 -13.22 5.05 -11.39
C TRP A 328 -14.17 3.99 -10.82
N ARG A 329 -14.77 3.17 -11.69
CA ARG A 329 -15.70 2.09 -11.32
C ARG A 329 -15.31 0.81 -12.04
N LEU A 330 -15.26 -0.32 -11.34
CA LEU A 330 -15.22 -1.63 -12.01
C LEU A 330 -16.58 -1.92 -12.63
N TYR A 331 -16.59 -2.30 -13.90
CA TYR A 331 -17.77 -2.74 -14.65
C TYR A 331 -17.39 -3.97 -15.47
N ASN A 332 -18.03 -5.11 -15.19
CA ASN A 332 -17.72 -6.41 -15.81
C ASN A 332 -16.21 -6.76 -15.76
N GLY A 333 -15.53 -6.47 -14.65
CA GLY A 333 -14.11 -6.76 -14.47
C GLY A 333 -13.14 -5.76 -15.11
N ALA A 334 -13.64 -4.68 -15.73
CA ALA A 334 -12.81 -3.61 -16.29
C ALA A 334 -13.01 -2.29 -15.54
N PRO A 335 -11.93 -1.57 -15.17
CA PRO A 335 -12.02 -0.21 -14.64
C PRO A 335 -12.44 0.78 -15.73
N LEU A 336 -13.46 1.59 -15.42
CA LEU A 336 -13.98 2.67 -16.26
C LEU A 336 -13.90 4.00 -15.51
N THR A 337 -13.67 5.11 -16.22
CA THR A 337 -13.78 6.47 -15.65
C THR A 337 -15.24 6.85 -15.36
N ALA A 338 -15.49 7.88 -14.55
CA ALA A 338 -16.85 8.29 -14.17
C ALA A 338 -17.62 8.78 -15.39
N THR A 339 -16.92 9.40 -16.33
CA THR A 339 -17.49 9.91 -17.57
C THR A 339 -17.86 8.78 -18.51
N GLU A 340 -17.02 7.75 -18.66
CA GLU A 340 -17.35 6.54 -19.43
C GLU A 340 -18.50 5.78 -18.76
N TYR A 341 -18.43 5.65 -17.44
CA TYR A 341 -19.47 5.05 -16.62
C TYR A 341 -20.80 5.81 -16.73
N LEU A 342 -20.78 7.15 -16.72
CA LEU A 342 -21.96 8.00 -16.88
C LEU A 342 -22.48 8.00 -18.32
N LYS A 343 -21.61 7.96 -19.33
CA LYS A 343 -22.03 7.79 -20.74
C LYS A 343 -22.72 6.45 -20.97
N LEU A 344 -22.16 5.38 -20.39
CA LEU A 344 -22.81 4.07 -20.30
C LEU A 344 -24.15 4.15 -19.57
N LYS A 345 -24.25 4.98 -18.51
CA LYS A 345 -25.51 5.16 -17.75
C LYS A 345 -26.56 6.04 -18.46
N GLN A 346 -26.13 7.09 -19.17
CA GLN A 346 -26.99 8.09 -19.81
C GLN A 346 -27.51 7.64 -21.19
N GLY A 347 -26.69 6.92 -21.97
CA GLY A 347 -27.14 6.30 -23.24
C GLY A 347 -28.29 5.30 -23.08
N SER A 348 -28.59 4.96 -21.83
CA SER A 348 -29.56 3.95 -21.39
C SER A 348 -30.88 4.57 -20.96
N ARG A 349 -30.88 5.88 -20.69
CA ARG A 349 -32.04 6.64 -20.21
C ARG A 349 -32.81 7.36 -21.32
N THR A 350 -32.24 7.57 -22.50
CA THR A 350 -32.86 8.36 -23.58
C THR A 350 -33.72 7.56 -24.56
N LYS A 351 -34.06 6.30 -24.28
CA LYS A 351 -35.10 5.60 -25.03
C LYS A 351 -36.49 6.15 -24.65
N SER A 352 -36.89 7.14 -25.45
CA SER A 352 -38.23 7.70 -25.66
C SER A 352 -39.40 6.84 -25.17
N LEU A 353 -40.22 7.43 -24.29
CA LEU A 353 -41.59 7.00 -24.04
C LEU A 353 -42.34 6.94 -25.38
N PRO A 354 -43.08 5.85 -25.68
CA PRO A 354 -43.92 5.79 -26.87
C PRO A 354 -44.99 6.88 -26.76
N SER A 355 -44.95 7.85 -27.69
CA SER A 355 -46.03 8.81 -27.91
C SER A 355 -47.31 8.06 -28.27
N THR A 356 -48.27 8.05 -27.35
CA THR A 356 -49.60 7.46 -27.56
C THR A 356 -50.32 8.17 -28.70
N PRO A 357 -50.89 7.45 -29.70
CA PRO A 357 -51.68 8.06 -30.74
C PRO A 357 -52.99 8.61 -30.17
N SER A 358 -53.21 9.91 -30.35
CA SER A 358 -54.47 10.60 -30.07
C SER A 358 -55.56 10.04 -30.98
N SER A 359 -56.51 9.33 -30.40
CA SER A 359 -57.71 8.85 -31.10
C SER A 359 -58.72 9.99 -31.19
N SER A 360 -58.85 10.59 -32.37
CA SER A 360 -59.99 11.44 -32.73
C SER A 360 -61.07 10.57 -33.38
N LYS A 361 -62.25 10.55 -32.76
CA LYS A 361 -63.53 10.24 -33.41
C LYS A 361 -64.30 11.52 -33.64
#